data_AF-A0A4R8V2M3-F1
#
_entry.id   AF-A0A4R8V2M3-F1
#
_cell.length_a   1.000
_cell.length_b   1.000
_cell.length_c   1.000
_cell.angle_alpha   90.00
_cell.angle_beta   90.00
_cell.angle_gamma   90.00
#
_symmetry.space_group_name_H-M   'P 1'
#
loop_
_entity.id
_entity.type
_entity.pdbx_description
1 polymer ?
#
loop_
_entity_poly.entity_id
_entity_poly.type
_entity_poly.pdbx_seq_one_letter_code
_entity_poly.pdbx_strand_id
1 'polypeptide(L)'
;MLQNLTGWHFLIILVVVLLLFGAPKLPGLARSLGQSMKIFKSEIKSDSVDPDPNAAAQSAGNDASKTSGPTAAGPADPAVKP
;
A
#
# COMPACT_ATOMS: atom_id res chain seq x y z
N MET A 1 30.83 22.46 17.11
CA MET A 1 31.31 21.06 17.10
C MET A 1 30.15 20.02 17.07
N LEU A 2 28.93 20.36 16.60
CA LEU A 2 27.80 19.43 16.53
C LEU A 2 27.01 19.48 15.20
N GLN A 3 27.41 20.32 14.24
CA GLN A 3 26.66 20.55 12.99
C GLN A 3 26.88 19.52 11.87
N ASN A 4 27.76 18.52 12.05
CA ASN A 4 28.06 17.52 11.01
C ASN A 4 27.36 16.17 11.23
N LEU A 5 26.49 16.07 12.22
CA LEU A 5 25.80 14.83 12.51
C LEU A 5 24.51 14.74 11.70
N THR A 6 24.38 13.63 10.99
CA THR A 6 23.12 12.91 10.70
C THR A 6 22.41 13.13 9.37
N GLY A 7 22.59 14.24 8.65
CA GLY A 7 21.91 14.40 7.35
C GLY A 7 22.37 13.36 6.32
N TRP A 8 23.68 13.24 6.13
CA TRP A 8 24.27 12.28 5.20
C TRP A 8 24.17 10.83 5.66
N HIS A 9 24.20 10.57 6.97
CA HIS A 9 24.16 9.20 7.51
C HIS A 9 22.82 8.52 7.21
N PHE A 10 21.71 9.26 7.27
CA PHE A 10 20.39 8.73 6.90
C PHE A 10 20.35 8.25 5.45
N LEU A 11 21.02 8.97 4.55
CA LEU A 11 21.14 8.60 3.15
C LEU A 11 21.90 7.28 2.97
N ILE A 12 23.03 7.11 3.67
CA ILE A 12 23.79 5.84 3.66
C ILE A 12 22.93 4.68 4.17
N ILE A 13 22.22 4.86 5.28
CA ILE A 13 21.36 3.80 5.86
C ILE A 13 20.24 3.44 4.89
N LEU A 14 19.61 4.44 4.25
CA LEU A 14 18.59 4.23 3.23
C LEU A 14 19.16 3.41 2.06
N VAL A 15 20.34 3.76 1.56
CA VAL A 15 21.03 2.99 0.50
C VAL A 15 21.27 1.54 0.92
N VAL A 16 21.80 1.29 2.12
CA VAL A 16 22.03 -0.08 2.63
C VAL A 16 20.73 -0.87 2.71
N VAL A 17 19.65 -0.27 3.22
CA VAL A 17 18.33 -0.91 3.28
C VAL A 17 17.80 -1.22 1.87
N LEU A 18 17.96 -0.31 0.90
CA LEU A 18 17.61 -0.56 -0.50
C LEU A 18 18.43 -1.69 -1.12
N LEU A 19 19.70 -1.85 -0.76
CA LEU A 19 20.52 -2.97 -1.24
C LEU A 19 20.06 -4.31 -0.64
N LEU A 20 19.69 -4.35 0.65
CA LEU A 20 19.25 -5.57 1.33
C LEU A 20 17.83 -5.98 0.94
N PHE A 21 16.90 -5.02 0.90
CA PHE A 21 15.49 -5.27 0.62
C PHE A 21 15.15 -5.18 -0.86
N GLY A 22 15.91 -4.42 -1.64
CA GLY A 22 15.64 -4.13 -3.05
C GLY A 22 14.62 -2.99 -3.23
N ALA A 23 14.76 -2.25 -4.34
CA ALA A 23 13.84 -1.18 -4.74
C ALA A 23 12.34 -1.57 -4.80
N PRO A 24 11.93 -2.78 -5.26
CA PRO A 24 10.50 -3.11 -5.35
C PRO A 24 9.86 -3.52 -4.02
N LYS A 25 10.62 -3.89 -2.98
CA LYS A 25 10.07 -4.40 -1.71
C LYS A 25 9.77 -3.30 -0.69
N LEU A 26 10.55 -2.21 -0.69
CA LEU A 26 10.27 -1.04 0.14
C LEU A 26 8.89 -0.39 -0.09
N PRO A 27 8.46 -0.11 -1.33
CA PRO A 27 7.14 0.47 -1.56
C PRO A 27 6.02 -0.51 -1.18
N GLY A 28 6.22 -1.82 -1.35
CA GLY A 28 5.27 -2.84 -0.91
C GLY A 28 5.09 -2.88 0.62
N LEU A 29 6.19 -2.89 1.37
CA LEU A 29 6.16 -2.88 2.84
C LEU A 29 5.59 -1.57 3.39
N ALA A 30 5.98 -0.43 2.82
CA ALA A 30 5.43 0.87 3.19
C ALA A 30 3.91 0.94 2.94
N ARG A 31 3.45 0.36 1.83
CA ARG A 31 2.02 0.32 1.49
C ARG A 31 1.21 -0.54 2.44
N SER A 32 1.71 -1.73 2.83
CA SER A 32 1.02 -2.58 3.81
C SER A 32 1.00 -1.98 5.22
N LEU A 33 2.14 -1.44 5.68
CA LEU A 33 2.24 -0.75 6.98
C LEU A 33 1.37 0.51 7.03
N GLY A 34 1.38 1.31 5.95
CA GLY A 34 0.58 2.52 5.85
C GLY A 34 -0.92 2.23 5.87
N GLN A 35 -1.35 1.12 5.26
CA GLN A 35 -2.75 0.70 5.29
C GLN A 35 -3.19 0.28 6.70
N SER A 36 -2.38 -0.49 7.43
CA SER A 36 -2.63 -0.84 8.84
C SER A 36 -2.64 0.40 9.75
N MET A 37 -1.70 1.33 9.57
CA MET A 37 -1.65 2.58 10.34
C MET A 37 -2.84 3.49 10.07
N LYS A 38 -3.34 3.55 8.82
CA LYS A 38 -4.51 4.34 8.47
C LYS A 38 -5.75 3.85 9.20
N ILE A 39 -5.96 2.54 9.24
CA ILE A 39 -7.11 1.92 9.92
C ILE A 39 -7.04 2.19 11.42
N PHE A 40 -5.89 1.93 12.04
CA PHE A 40 -5.67 2.21 13.46
C PHE A 40 -5.87 3.70 13.80
N LYS A 41 -5.39 4.61 12.93
CA LYS A 41 -5.58 6.06 13.12
C LYS A 41 -7.04 6.45 13.00
N SER A 42 -7.77 5.87 12.04
CA SER A 42 -9.19 6.13 11.84
C SER A 42 -10.01 5.70 13.05
N GLU A 43 -9.78 4.50 13.59
CA GLU A 43 -10.48 4.00 14.79
C GLU A 43 -10.22 4.90 16.00
N ILE A 44 -8.96 5.27 16.26
CA ILE A 44 -8.62 6.18 17.38
C ILE A 44 -9.25 7.57 17.20
N LYS A 45 -9.39 8.06 15.97
CA LYS A 45 -10.00 9.36 15.69
C LYS A 45 -11.51 9.34 15.90
N SER A 46 -12.16 8.20 15.66
CA SER A 46 -13.60 8.04 15.81
C SER A 46 -14.08 8.15 17.26
N ASP A 47 -13.24 7.80 18.25
CA ASP A 47 -13.58 7.91 19.68
C ASP A 47 -13.46 9.34 20.25
N SER A 48 -12.88 10.29 19.49
CA SER A 48 -12.79 11.70 19.89
C SER A 48 -13.75 12.57 19.06
N VAL A 49 -15.01 12.68 19.50
CA VAL A 49 -16.09 13.65 19.11
C VAL A 49 -15.97 14.37 17.74
N ASP A 50 -16.77 13.88 16.78
CA ASP A 50 -17.48 14.55 15.65
C ASP A 50 -16.70 15.27 14.49
N PRO A 51 -17.26 15.36 13.25
CA PRO A 51 -16.77 14.58 12.09
C PRO A 51 -16.41 15.37 10.79
N ASP A 52 -15.60 14.70 9.95
CA ASP A 52 -15.42 14.68 8.47
C ASP A 52 -15.87 15.82 7.51
N PRO A 53 -15.12 16.07 6.41
CA PRO A 53 -15.70 15.86 5.06
C PRO A 53 -14.74 15.43 3.93
N ASN A 54 -13.53 14.93 4.20
CA ASN A 54 -12.56 14.57 3.15
C ASN A 54 -11.73 13.35 3.54
N ALA A 55 -12.40 12.23 3.81
CA ALA A 55 -11.81 10.92 4.04
C ALA A 55 -10.94 10.45 2.85
N ALA A 56 -9.74 11.03 2.72
CA ALA A 56 -8.62 10.55 1.89
C ALA A 56 -9.06 10.02 0.52
N ALA A 57 -9.85 10.82 -0.20
CA ALA A 57 -10.32 10.51 -1.53
C ALA A 57 -9.15 10.01 -2.39
N GLN A 58 -9.36 8.80 -2.91
CA GLN A 58 -8.63 8.20 -4.02
C GLN A 58 -7.21 7.75 -3.69
N SER A 59 -7.11 6.46 -3.36
CA SER A 59 -6.21 5.56 -4.08
C SER A 59 -4.87 6.15 -4.50
N ALA A 60 -3.93 6.34 -3.57
CA ALA A 60 -2.53 6.42 -3.97
C ALA A 60 -2.11 5.03 -4.48
N GLY A 61 -2.57 4.59 -5.65
CA GLY A 61 -2.24 3.31 -6.29
C GLY A 61 -3.40 2.32 -6.37
N ASN A 62 -4.35 2.55 -7.28
CA ASN A 62 -4.79 1.41 -8.08
C ASN A 62 -3.53 0.76 -8.72
N ASP A 63 -3.57 -0.54 -8.97
CA ASP A 63 -2.66 -1.21 -9.91
C ASP A 63 -1.22 -1.46 -9.47
N ALA A 64 -1.01 -2.52 -8.69
CA ALA A 64 0.18 -3.36 -8.92
C ALA A 64 -0.17 -4.84 -9.17
N SER A 65 -1.42 -5.28 -9.03
CA SER A 65 -1.78 -6.70 -9.21
C SER A 65 -3.26 -6.92 -9.53
N LYS A 66 -3.75 -6.37 -10.65
CA LYS A 66 -4.91 -6.95 -11.35
C LYS A 66 -4.59 -7.11 -12.84
N THR A 67 -3.51 -7.82 -13.18
CA THR A 67 -3.40 -8.46 -14.51
C THR A 67 -2.51 -9.70 -14.44
N SER A 68 -3.10 -10.78 -13.93
CA SER A 68 -2.89 -12.13 -14.44
C SER A 68 -4.24 -12.81 -14.24
N GLY A 69 -5.14 -12.57 -15.19
CA GLY A 69 -6.57 -12.82 -15.06
C GLY A 69 -7.00 -14.27 -15.28
N PRO A 70 -8.26 -14.60 -14.99
CA PRO A 70 -8.98 -15.65 -15.67
C PRO A 70 -9.84 -15.01 -16.77
N THR A 71 -9.34 -14.97 -18.00
CA THR A 71 -10.23 -14.87 -19.16
C THR A 71 -9.75 -15.80 -20.27
N ALA A 72 -10.31 -16.99 -20.23
CA ALA A 72 -10.61 -17.82 -21.39
C ALA A 72 -11.94 -18.49 -21.02
N ALA A 73 -13.06 -17.82 -21.33
CA ALA A 73 -13.80 -18.01 -22.56
C ALA A 73 -14.50 -19.38 -22.59
N GLY A 74 -15.82 -19.36 -22.42
CA GLY A 74 -16.70 -20.46 -22.75
C GLY A 74 -18.13 -20.32 -22.18
N PRO A 75 -18.97 -19.41 -22.69
CA PRO A 75 -20.41 -19.54 -22.52
C PRO A 75 -20.89 -20.61 -23.52
N ALA A 76 -21.16 -21.81 -23.03
CA ALA A 76 -21.83 -22.86 -23.78
C ALA A 76 -22.99 -23.41 -22.93
N ASP A 77 -24.08 -22.65 -22.94
CA ASP A 77 -25.46 -23.18 -22.94
C ASP A 77 -25.62 -24.08 -24.20
N PRO A 78 -26.61 -24.98 -24.38
CA PRO A 78 -27.54 -25.69 -23.49
C PRO A 78 -27.61 -27.21 -23.80
N ALA A 79 -27.66 -28.13 -22.81
CA ALA A 79 -28.14 -29.50 -23.09
C ALA A 79 -28.36 -30.35 -21.84
N VAL A 80 -29.47 -30.17 -21.12
CA VAL A 80 -30.08 -31.29 -20.36
C VAL A 80 -31.61 -31.15 -20.36
N LYS A 81 -32.26 -31.89 -21.25
CA LYS A 81 -33.69 -32.28 -21.25
C LYS A 81 -33.78 -33.63 -22.01
N PRO A 82 -34.78 -34.52 -21.83
CA PRO A 82 -35.93 -34.55 -20.92
C PRO A 82 -35.79 -35.37 -19.64
#